data_AF-A0A3P7R7R1-F1
#
_entry.id   AF-A0A3P7R7R1-F1
#
_cell.length_a   1.000
_cell.length_b   1.000
_cell.length_c   1.000
_cell.angle_alpha   90.00
_cell.angle_beta   90.00
_cell.angle_gamma   90.00
#
_symmetry.space_group_name_H-M   'P 1'
#
loop_
_entity.id
_entity.type
_entity.pdbx_description
1 polymer ?
#
loop_
_entity_poly.entity_id
_entity_poly.type
_entity_poly.pdbx_seq_one_letter_code
_entity_poly.pdbx_strand_id
1 'polypeptide(L)'
;MSATKSKKRGRARTQRYTSNVFSMFTEAQINEFKEAFSIIDGSKDGIIDQSDLEEVFRSMGKNPSEAYLDEMLKQAPGCINFTMFLTLFGEKMMGCDPEDSILNAFACFDPNNTG
;
A
#
# COMPACT_ATOMS: atom_id res chain seq x y z
N MET A 1 -44.32 -23.19 28.37
CA MET A 1 -44.08 -22.40 27.14
C MET A 1 -42.79 -21.63 27.35
N SER A 2 -41.67 -22.03 26.73
CA SER A 2 -40.37 -21.39 26.94
C SER A 2 -39.91 -20.73 25.65
N ALA A 3 -39.76 -19.41 25.67
CA ALA A 3 -39.47 -18.58 24.51
C ALA A 3 -37.98 -18.60 24.15
N THR A 4 -37.67 -18.90 22.89
CA THR A 4 -36.32 -18.87 22.31
C THR A 4 -35.94 -17.44 21.94
N LYS A 5 -34.89 -16.89 22.57
CA LYS A 5 -34.36 -15.55 22.27
C LYS A 5 -33.20 -15.68 21.27
N SER A 6 -33.47 -15.39 19.99
CA SER A 6 -32.46 -15.40 18.93
C SER A 6 -31.49 -14.21 19.07
N LYS A 7 -30.21 -14.50 19.33
CA LYS A 7 -29.13 -13.50 19.44
C LYS A 7 -28.66 -13.13 18.03
N LYS A 8 -29.18 -12.03 17.47
CA LYS A 8 -28.67 -11.44 16.22
C LYS A 8 -27.21 -11.02 16.45
N ARG A 9 -26.26 -11.77 15.88
CA ARG A 9 -24.85 -11.35 15.76
C ARG A 9 -24.82 -10.15 14.83
N GLY A 10 -24.51 -8.98 15.39
CA GLY A 10 -24.14 -7.80 14.61
C GLY A 10 -22.96 -8.17 13.73
N ARG A 11 -23.16 -8.13 12.41
CA ARG A 11 -22.13 -8.38 11.42
C ARG A 11 -21.13 -7.22 11.56
N ALA A 12 -19.95 -7.51 12.12
CA ALA A 12 -18.85 -6.56 12.14
C ALA A 12 -18.65 -6.09 10.70
N ARG A 13 -18.77 -4.78 10.49
CA ARG A 13 -18.64 -4.15 9.19
C ARG A 13 -17.16 -4.27 8.82
N THR A 14 -16.81 -5.31 8.06
CA THR A 14 -15.50 -5.45 7.44
C THR A 14 -15.18 -4.12 6.76
N GLN A 15 -14.16 -3.41 7.24
CA GLN A 15 -13.66 -2.22 6.56
C GLN A 15 -13.37 -2.65 5.11
N ARG A 16 -14.11 -2.08 4.16
CA ARG A 16 -13.88 -2.31 2.74
C ARG A 16 -12.64 -1.51 2.35
N TYR A 17 -11.48 -2.10 2.59
CA TYR A 17 -10.19 -1.53 2.24
C TYR A 17 -10.01 -1.45 0.71
N THR A 18 -10.71 -2.31 -0.06
CA THR A 18 -10.27 -2.68 -1.42
C THR A 18 -11.15 -2.22 -2.58
N SER A 19 -12.30 -1.57 -2.35
CA SER A 19 -13.30 -1.44 -3.43
C SER A 19 -12.97 -0.40 -4.50
N ASN A 20 -11.97 0.46 -4.30
CA ASN A 20 -11.65 1.53 -5.24
C ASN A 20 -10.17 1.90 -5.31
N VAL A 21 -9.25 1.06 -4.80
CA VAL A 21 -7.82 1.42 -4.77
C VAL A 21 -7.24 1.62 -6.18
N PHE A 22 -7.69 0.82 -7.15
CA PHE A 22 -7.25 0.94 -8.54
C PHE A 22 -7.70 2.24 -9.21
N SER A 23 -8.75 2.90 -8.74
CA SER A 23 -9.18 4.20 -9.31
C SER A 23 -8.46 5.39 -8.68
N MET A 24 -7.66 5.19 -7.62
CA MET A 24 -6.83 6.22 -7.03
C MET A 24 -5.55 6.49 -7.83
N PHE A 25 -5.19 5.59 -8.74
CA PHE A 25 -3.94 5.64 -9.50
C PHE A 25 -4.23 5.68 -11.00
N THR A 26 -3.37 6.36 -11.74
CA THR A 26 -3.37 6.31 -13.20
C THR A 26 -2.89 4.94 -13.69
N GLU A 27 -3.22 4.60 -14.94
CA GLU A 27 -2.75 3.35 -15.55
C GLU A 27 -1.23 3.25 -15.59
N ALA A 28 -0.53 4.38 -15.83
CA ALA A 28 0.93 4.44 -15.80
C ALA A 28 1.48 4.09 -14.42
N GLN A 29 0.94 4.69 -13.35
CA GLN A 29 1.33 4.38 -11.97
C GLN A 29 1.04 2.92 -11.61
N ILE A 30 -0.11 2.38 -12.02
CA ILE A 30 -0.44 0.97 -11.79
C ILE A 30 0.59 0.05 -12.46
N ASN A 31 1.03 0.38 -13.68
CA ASN A 31 2.04 -0.41 -14.37
C ASN A 31 3.42 -0.32 -13.68
N GLU A 32 3.82 0.87 -13.22
CA GLU A 32 5.04 1.04 -12.43
C GLU A 32 5.00 0.24 -11.13
N PHE A 33 3.86 0.26 -10.42
CA PHE A 33 3.68 -0.57 -9.22
C PHE A 33 3.71 -2.06 -9.52
N LYS A 34 3.21 -2.51 -10.69
CA LYS A 34 3.33 -3.93 -11.10
C LYS A 34 4.78 -4.32 -11.33
N GLU A 35 5.56 -3.48 -11.99
CA GLU A 35 6.98 -3.73 -12.22
C GLU A 35 7.74 -3.78 -10.89
N ALA A 36 7.51 -2.81 -10.00
CA ALA A 36 8.08 -2.79 -8.66
C ALA A 36 7.69 -4.05 -7.86
N PHE A 37 6.42 -4.44 -7.88
CA PHE A 37 5.95 -5.66 -7.23
C PHE A 37 6.66 -6.90 -7.79
N SER A 38 6.82 -7.00 -9.11
CA SER A 38 7.50 -8.14 -9.74
C SER A 38 9.00 -8.19 -9.45
N ILE A 39 9.64 -7.07 -9.09
CA ILE A 39 11.03 -7.05 -8.63
C ILE A 39 11.12 -7.56 -7.19
N ILE A 40 10.10 -7.28 -6.37
CA ILE A 40 10.06 -7.68 -4.97
C ILE A 40 9.68 -9.15 -4.83
N ASP A 41 8.64 -9.61 -5.52
CA ASP A 41 8.16 -10.99 -5.53
C ASP A 41 9.11 -11.88 -6.36
N GLY A 42 10.28 -12.19 -5.76
CA GLY A 42 11.31 -13.01 -6.36
C GLY A 42 10.86 -14.46 -6.54
N SER A 43 10.03 -14.94 -5.61
CA SER A 43 9.40 -16.27 -5.66
C SER A 43 8.37 -16.43 -6.79
N LYS A 44 7.76 -15.33 -7.23
CA LYS A 44 6.70 -15.24 -8.26
C LYS A 44 5.42 -15.97 -7.88
N ASP A 45 5.11 -16.05 -6.60
CA ASP A 45 3.86 -16.66 -6.12
C ASP A 45 2.70 -15.65 -6.00
N GLY A 46 2.98 -14.37 -6.26
CA GLY A 46 2.03 -13.27 -6.19
C GLY A 46 1.81 -12.71 -4.79
N ILE A 47 2.64 -13.10 -3.82
CA ILE A 47 2.58 -12.68 -2.42
C ILE A 47 3.99 -12.31 -1.95
N ILE A 48 4.16 -11.08 -1.46
CA ILE A 48 5.44 -10.68 -0.87
C ILE A 48 5.55 -11.28 0.53
N ASP A 49 6.59 -12.08 0.74
CA ASP A 49 6.93 -12.66 2.04
C ASP A 49 8.22 -12.07 2.65
N GLN A 50 8.67 -12.64 3.77
CA GLN A 50 9.86 -12.17 4.48
C GLN A 50 11.14 -12.41 3.67
N SER A 51 11.21 -13.53 2.94
CA SER A 51 12.38 -13.92 2.14
C SER A 51 12.53 -12.98 0.95
N ASP A 52 11.43 -12.67 0.28
CA ASP A 52 11.37 -11.70 -0.82
C ASP A 52 11.92 -10.33 -0.39
N LEU A 53 11.45 -9.81 0.75
CA LEU A 53 11.95 -8.54 1.29
C LEU A 53 13.44 -8.63 1.63
N GLU A 54 13.89 -9.72 2.24
CA GLU A 54 15.29 -9.92 2.59
C GLU A 54 16.18 -9.89 1.33
N GLU A 55 15.80 -10.60 0.27
CA GLU A 55 16.52 -10.61 -1.01
C GLU A 55 16.59 -9.20 -1.62
N VAL A 56 15.48 -8.47 -1.61
CA VAL A 56 15.44 -7.08 -2.11
C VAL A 56 16.38 -6.19 -1.33
N PHE A 57 16.34 -6.20 0.01
CA PHE A 57 17.24 -5.36 0.80
C PHE A 57 18.71 -5.75 0.60
N ARG A 58 19.01 -7.05 0.52
CA ARG A 58 20.36 -7.54 0.22
C ARG A 58 20.85 -7.09 -1.16
N SER A 59 19.97 -7.05 -2.16
CA SER A 59 20.30 -6.52 -3.50
C SER A 59 20.67 -5.04 -3.48
N MET A 60 20.13 -4.27 -2.51
CA MET A 60 20.48 -2.87 -2.26
C MET A 60 21.71 -2.71 -1.34
N GLY A 61 22.40 -3.80 -1.00
CA GLY A 61 23.55 -3.79 -0.09
C GLY A 61 23.17 -3.55 1.38
N LYS A 62 21.91 -3.79 1.77
CA LYS A 62 21.43 -3.68 3.14
C LYS A 62 21.22 -5.07 3.73
N ASN A 63 21.53 -5.21 5.02
CA ASN A 63 21.23 -6.42 5.79
C ASN A 63 20.17 -6.09 6.85
N PRO A 64 18.88 -6.23 6.54
CA PRO A 64 17.81 -5.99 7.50
C PRO A 64 17.80 -7.09 8.57
N SER A 65 17.32 -6.77 9.77
CA SER A 65 17.05 -7.79 10.78
C SER A 65 15.70 -8.46 10.52
N GLU A 66 15.55 -9.72 10.93
CA GLU A 66 14.27 -10.43 10.83
C GLU A 66 13.13 -9.66 11.52
N ALA A 67 13.40 -9.05 12.67
CA ALA A 67 12.42 -8.25 13.40
C ALA A 67 11.93 -7.03 12.58
N TYR A 68 12.83 -6.37 11.85
CA TYR A 68 12.47 -5.25 11.00
C TYR A 68 11.60 -5.70 9.81
N LEU A 69 11.93 -6.83 9.20
CA LEU A 69 11.14 -7.39 8.10
C LEU A 69 9.74 -7.83 8.57
N ASP A 70 9.66 -8.47 9.73
CA ASP A 70 8.39 -8.86 10.35
C ASP A 70 7.53 -7.63 10.71
N GLU A 71 8.14 -6.55 11.21
CA GLU A 71 7.45 -5.27 11.43
C GLU A 71 6.92 -4.66 10.12
N MET A 72 7.65 -4.77 9.01
CA MET A 72 7.18 -4.32 7.69
C MET A 72 5.97 -5.12 7.23
N LEU A 73 6.03 -6.46 7.33
CA LEU A 73 4.92 -7.33 6.92
C LEU A 73 3.66 -7.11 7.77
N LYS A 74 3.83 -6.83 9.07
CA LYS A 74 2.72 -6.53 9.99
C LYS A 74 1.98 -5.23 9.70
N GLN A 75 2.51 -4.37 8.84
CA GLN A 75 1.76 -3.19 8.39
C GLN A 75 0.56 -3.58 7.52
N ALA A 76 0.60 -4.75 6.90
CA ALA A 76 -0.53 -5.30 6.19
C ALA A 76 -1.44 -6.12 7.12
N PRO A 77 -2.78 -5.97 7.01
CA PRO A 77 -3.72 -6.78 7.79
C PRO A 77 -3.80 -8.26 7.34
N GLY A 78 -2.99 -8.68 6.38
CA GLY A 78 -2.94 -10.03 5.81
C GLY A 78 -1.83 -10.15 4.76
N CYS A 79 -1.87 -11.21 3.95
CA CYS A 79 -0.89 -11.47 2.90
C CYS A 79 -0.76 -10.28 1.93
N ILE A 80 0.46 -9.89 1.60
CA ILE A 80 0.76 -8.76 0.73
C ILE A 80 0.74 -9.24 -0.73
N ASN A 81 -0.47 -9.44 -1.26
CA ASN A 81 -0.64 -9.57 -2.70
C ASN A 81 -0.66 -8.19 -3.39
N PHE A 82 -0.65 -8.17 -4.72
CA PHE A 82 -0.59 -6.92 -5.48
C PHE A 82 -1.70 -5.91 -5.13
N THR A 83 -2.93 -6.38 -4.85
CA THR A 83 -4.03 -5.48 -4.45
C THR A 83 -3.77 -4.87 -3.07
N MET A 84 -3.27 -5.66 -2.13
CA MET A 84 -2.91 -5.17 -0.80
C MET A 84 -1.74 -4.18 -0.88
N PHE A 85 -0.73 -4.48 -1.70
CA PHE A 85 0.40 -3.59 -1.99
C PHE A 85 -0.07 -2.21 -2.46
N LEU A 86 -0.92 -2.17 -3.50
CA LEU A 86 -1.50 -0.90 -3.96
C LEU A 86 -2.28 -0.17 -2.86
N THR A 87 -2.93 -0.90 -1.97
CA THR A 87 -3.73 -0.26 -0.93
C THR A 87 -2.85 0.31 0.19
N LEU A 88 -1.75 -0.36 0.56
CA LEU A 88 -0.75 0.22 1.47
C LEU A 88 -0.13 1.49 0.89
N PHE A 89 0.23 1.49 -0.40
CA PHE A 89 0.73 2.69 -1.08
C PHE A 89 -0.33 3.77 -1.19
N GLY A 90 -1.57 3.41 -1.53
CA GLY A 90 -2.70 4.33 -1.63
C GLY A 90 -2.95 5.04 -0.30
N GLU A 91 -3.00 4.31 0.81
CA GLU A 91 -3.19 4.93 2.13
C GLU A 91 -2.02 5.81 2.55
N LYS A 92 -0.78 5.44 2.20
CA LYS A 92 0.39 6.23 2.54
C LYS A 92 0.54 7.50 1.67
N MET A 93 0.03 7.46 0.44
CA MET A 93 0.08 8.57 -0.52
C MET A 93 -1.20 9.42 -0.53
N MET A 94 -2.31 8.94 0.05
CA MET A 94 -3.53 9.72 0.27
C MET A 94 -3.22 10.91 1.18
N GLY A 95 -3.07 12.09 0.59
CA GLY A 95 -2.72 13.33 1.29
C GLY A 95 -1.63 14.15 0.59
N CYS A 96 -0.95 13.59 -0.42
CA CYS A 96 -0.07 14.36 -1.30
C CYS A 96 -0.88 14.84 -2.51
N ASP A 97 -0.95 16.17 -2.69
CA ASP A 97 -1.51 16.76 -3.90
C ASP A 97 -0.61 16.45 -5.11
N PRO A 98 -1.16 16.37 -6.34
CA PRO A 98 -0.36 16.24 -7.55
C PRO A 98 0.71 17.32 -7.62
N GLU A 99 1.89 17.00 -8.18
CA GLU A 99 3.03 17.93 -8.29
C GLU A 99 2.60 19.27 -8.90
N ASP A 100 1.82 19.25 -9.99
CA ASP A 100 1.30 20.46 -10.63
C ASP A 100 0.43 21.31 -9.70
N SER A 101 -0.36 20.69 -8.81
CA SER A 101 -1.19 21.42 -7.86
C SER A 101 -0.34 22.11 -6.80
N ILE A 102 0.72 21.43 -6.35
CA ILE A 102 1.70 21.98 -5.41
C ILE A 102 2.46 23.14 -6.07
N LEU A 103 2.97 22.95 -7.30
CA LEU A 103 3.70 23.97 -8.05
C LEU A 103 2.85 25.21 -8.33
N ASN A 104 1.59 25.02 -8.74
CA ASN A 104 0.67 26.13 -8.96
C ASN A 104 0.36 26.90 -7.66
N ALA A 105 0.26 26.20 -6.53
CA ALA A 105 0.10 26.85 -5.22
C ALA A 105 1.33 27.72 -4.86
N PHE A 106 2.55 27.23 -5.11
CA PHE A 106 3.78 28.00 -4.88
C PHE A 106 3.95 29.18 -5.86
N ALA A 107 3.56 29.02 -7.12
CA ALA A 107 3.59 30.09 -8.13
C ALA A 107 2.74 31.31 -7.73
N CYS A 108 1.72 31.15 -6.87
CA CYS A 108 0.95 32.25 -6.32
C CYS A 108 1.78 33.18 -5.39
N PHE A 109 2.85 32.65 -4.77
CA PHE A 109 3.68 33.36 -3.79
C PHE A 109 5.04 33.77 -4.35
N ASP A 110 5.55 33.09 -5.37
CA ASP A 110 6.79 33.44 -6.06
C ASP A 110 6.57 33.70 -7.57
N PRO A 111 6.15 34.94 -7.93
CA PRO A 111 5.93 35.31 -9.33
C PRO A 111 7.21 35.30 -10.17
N ASN A 112 8.39 35.34 -9.52
CA ASN A 112 9.68 35.44 -10.19
C ASN A 112 10.39 34.08 -10.31
N ASN A 113 9.79 33.01 -9.77
CA ASN A 113 10.31 31.65 -9.85
C ASN A 113 11.77 31.55 -9.35
N THR A 114 12.05 32.29 -8.27
CA THR A 114 13.34 32.32 -7.58
C THR A 114 13.62 31.07 -6.76
N GLY A 115 12.59 30.26 -6.46
CA GLY A 115 12.70 29.00 -5.71
C GLY A 115 12.77 29.24 -4.20
#